data_AF-A0A261SGZ4-F1
#
_entry.id   AF-A0A261SGZ4-F1
#
_cell.length_a   1.000
_cell.length_b   1.000
_cell.length_c   1.000
_cell.angle_alpha   90.00
_cell.angle_beta   90.00
_cell.angle_gamma   90.00
#
_symmetry.space_group_name_H-M   'P 1'
#
loop_
_entity.id
_entity.type
_entity.pdbx_description
1 polymer ?
#
loop_
_entity_poly.entity_id
_entity_poly.type
_entity_poly.pdbx_seq_one_letter_code
_entity_poly.pdbx_strand_id
1 'polypeptide(L)'
;MTTPLALNTPLPAQALDRGAIDLATPAFKLAVLLERYQMLHDEVMQQAEKVQALNTQLRTLGQEKSLLLEAGVAGQPATAQREAIDKEIARVAGQQSREASRLEDMTQHLTLALEALKADASLLSNASRDALGKLP
;
A
#
# COMPACT_ATOMS: atom_id res chain seq x y z
N MET A 1 72.84 12.24 21.45
CA MET A 1 72.33 13.38 20.68
C MET A 1 70.84 13.16 20.47
N THR A 2 70.04 13.96 21.17
CA THR A 2 68.56 13.94 21.19
C THR A 2 68.04 15.19 20.49
N THR A 3 66.72 15.22 20.21
CA THR A 3 65.84 16.31 19.72
C THR A 3 65.60 16.44 18.19
N PRO A 4 64.42 16.94 17.72
CA PRO A 4 63.25 16.10 17.35
C PRO A 4 62.47 16.55 16.07
N LEU A 5 61.33 15.88 15.81
CA LEU A 5 60.09 16.31 15.12
C LEU A 5 60.13 17.24 13.88
N ALA A 6 59.53 16.78 12.76
CA ALA A 6 58.69 17.65 11.93
C ALA A 6 57.60 16.85 11.18
N LEU A 7 56.36 17.04 11.65
CA LEU A 7 55.15 17.26 10.86
C LEU A 7 54.63 16.12 9.98
N ASN A 8 53.86 15.26 10.66
CA ASN A 8 52.57 14.77 10.17
C ASN A 8 51.76 15.94 9.58
N THR A 9 51.72 16.09 8.26
CA THR A 9 50.77 16.97 7.58
C THR A 9 49.38 16.36 7.70
N PRO A 10 48.43 16.95 8.44
CA PRO A 10 47.04 16.61 8.23
C PRO A 10 46.67 17.13 6.84
N LEU A 11 46.18 16.23 5.99
CA LEU A 11 45.34 16.63 4.86
C LEU A 11 44.34 17.66 5.37
N PRO A 12 44.21 18.83 4.73
CA PRO A 12 43.11 19.71 5.08
C PRO A 12 41.85 18.96 4.68
N ALA A 13 41.14 18.41 5.67
CA ALA A 13 39.74 18.04 5.55
C ALA A 13 38.96 19.35 5.36
N GLN A 14 39.15 19.97 4.19
CA GLN A 14 38.37 21.10 3.74
C GLN A 14 36.96 20.57 3.54
N ALA A 15 36.10 20.92 4.49
CA ALA A 15 34.67 21.14 4.30
C ALA A 15 34.03 20.25 3.22
N LEU A 16 34.05 18.94 3.42
CA LEU A 16 33.04 18.08 2.81
C LEU A 16 31.74 18.34 3.55
N ASP A 17 31.05 19.37 3.07
CA ASP A 17 29.62 19.35 2.82
C ASP A 17 28.76 18.81 3.97
N ARG A 18 28.88 19.42 5.15
CA ARG A 18 28.00 19.13 6.29
C ARG A 18 26.53 19.45 5.98
N GLY A 19 26.26 20.29 4.97
CA GLY A 19 24.90 20.59 4.49
C GLY A 19 24.26 19.45 3.70
N ALA A 20 25.02 18.76 2.84
CA ALA A 20 24.48 17.63 2.07
C ALA A 20 24.27 16.36 2.92
N ILE A 21 25.07 16.14 3.96
CA ILE A 21 24.93 14.96 4.84
C ILE A 21 23.68 15.07 5.74
N ASP A 22 23.33 16.29 6.20
CA ASP A 22 22.15 16.51 7.05
C ASP A 22 20.81 16.37 6.28
N LEU A 23 20.80 16.63 4.97
CA LEU A 23 19.62 16.47 4.11
C LEU A 23 19.51 15.07 3.48
N ALA A 24 20.62 14.34 3.34
CA ALA A 24 20.63 12.99 2.77
C ALA A 24 19.85 11.98 3.63
N THR A 25 19.89 12.11 4.96
CA THR A 25 19.25 11.16 5.88
C THR A 25 17.71 11.28 5.87
N PRO A 26 17.11 12.48 5.92
CA PRO A 26 15.65 12.65 5.77
C PRO A 26 15.13 12.33 4.36
N ALA A 27 15.88 12.69 3.31
CA ALA A 27 15.49 12.38 1.93
C ALA A 27 15.49 10.86 1.67
N PHE A 28 16.48 10.14 2.19
CA PHE A 28 16.52 8.69 2.14
C PHE A 28 15.35 8.05 2.91
N LYS A 29 15.05 8.54 4.12
CA LYS A 29 13.89 8.07 4.89
C LYS A 29 12.57 8.26 4.11
N LEU A 30 12.39 9.41 3.46
CA LEU A 30 11.21 9.69 2.65
C LEU A 30 11.12 8.76 1.44
N ALA A 31 12.25 8.44 0.78
CA ALA A 31 12.29 7.48 -0.33
C ALA A 31 11.86 6.08 0.11
N VAL A 32 12.33 5.60 1.28
CA VAL A 32 11.92 4.30 1.84
C VAL A 32 10.42 4.28 2.18
N LEU A 33 9.88 5.38 2.71
CA LEU A 33 8.44 5.48 2.99
C LEU A 33 7.60 5.49 1.70
N LEU A 34 8.06 6.18 0.65
CA LEU A 34 7.43 6.18 -0.67
C LEU A 34 7.39 4.77 -1.26
N GLU A 35 8.49 4.02 -1.21
CA GLU A 35 8.57 2.65 -1.71
C GLU A 35 7.61 1.72 -0.96
N ARG A 36 7.57 1.83 0.39
CA ARG A 36 6.62 1.05 1.21
C ARG A 36 5.17 1.40 0.93
N TYR A 37 4.88 2.68 0.73
CA TYR A 37 3.55 3.14 0.34
C TYR A 37 3.12 2.55 -1.01
N GLN A 38 4.02 2.53 -2.00
CA GLN A 38 3.76 1.95 -3.31
C GLN A 38 3.49 0.45 -3.22
N MET A 39 4.29 -0.31 -2.47
CA MET A 39 4.03 -1.74 -2.25
C MET A 39 2.66 -1.97 -1.62
N LEU A 40 2.30 -1.21 -0.58
CA LEU A 40 0.98 -1.33 0.07
C LEU A 40 -0.16 -0.95 -0.87
N HIS A 41 0.03 0.08 -1.70
CA HIS A 41 -0.94 0.49 -2.72
C HIS A 41 -1.18 -0.65 -3.72
N ASP A 42 -0.12 -1.29 -4.21
CA ASP A 42 -0.23 -2.40 -5.15
C ASP A 42 -0.94 -3.61 -4.53
N GLU A 43 -0.67 -3.92 -3.26
CA GLU A 43 -1.38 -4.96 -2.53
C GLU A 43 -2.88 -4.63 -2.37
N VAL A 44 -3.24 -3.37 -2.07
CA VAL A 44 -4.64 -2.91 -2.01
C VAL A 44 -5.33 -3.09 -3.36
N MET A 45 -4.66 -2.73 -4.46
CA MET A 45 -5.20 -2.89 -5.81
C MET A 45 -5.45 -4.36 -6.16
N GLN A 46 -4.49 -5.25 -5.87
CA GLN A 46 -4.67 -6.70 -6.07
C GLN A 46 -5.82 -7.25 -5.22
N GLN A 47 -5.99 -6.74 -4.00
CA GLN A 47 -7.09 -7.14 -3.12
C GLN A 47 -8.45 -6.65 -3.65
N ALA A 48 -8.52 -5.44 -4.20
CA ALA A 48 -9.71 -4.90 -4.84
C ALA A 48 -10.13 -5.73 -6.06
N GLU A 49 -9.17 -6.16 -6.88
CA GLU A 49 -9.42 -7.05 -8.02
C GLU A 49 -10.05 -8.39 -7.59
N LYS A 50 -9.57 -8.99 -6.48
CA LYS A 50 -10.17 -10.22 -5.94
C LYS A 50 -11.63 -10.02 -5.51
N VAL A 51 -11.92 -8.92 -4.81
CA VAL A 51 -13.29 -8.58 -4.40
C VAL A 51 -14.18 -8.37 -5.63
N GLN A 52 -13.67 -7.69 -6.67
CA GLN A 52 -14.39 -7.48 -7.92
C GLN A 52 -14.66 -8.80 -8.67
N ALA A 53 -13.71 -9.72 -8.68
CA ALA A 53 -13.89 -11.06 -9.26
C ALA A 53 -14.99 -11.85 -8.53
N LEU A 54 -14.99 -11.84 -7.20
CA LEU A 54 -16.03 -12.48 -6.38
C LEU A 54 -17.42 -11.85 -6.61
N ASN A 55 -17.48 -10.52 -6.72
CA ASN A 55 -18.73 -9.81 -7.06
C ASN A 55 -19.24 -10.16 -8.46
N THR A 56 -18.34 -10.42 -9.41
CA THR A 56 -18.70 -10.86 -10.76
C THR A 56 -19.27 -12.29 -10.71
N GLN A 57 -18.63 -13.19 -9.97
CA GLN A 57 -19.10 -14.55 -9.76
C GLN A 57 -20.50 -14.58 -9.11
N LEU A 58 -20.74 -13.76 -8.09
CA LEU A 58 -22.06 -13.64 -7.45
C LEU A 58 -23.14 -13.18 -8.44
N ARG A 59 -22.82 -12.22 -9.31
CA ARG A 59 -23.74 -11.76 -10.36
C ARG A 59 -24.07 -12.87 -11.35
N THR A 60 -23.07 -13.62 -11.81
CA THR A 60 -23.28 -14.77 -12.72
C THR A 60 -24.15 -15.84 -12.07
N LEU A 61 -23.86 -16.25 -10.84
CA LEU A 61 -24.68 -17.22 -10.11
C LEU A 61 -26.12 -16.73 -9.89
N GLY A 62 -26.29 -15.44 -9.61
CA GLY A 62 -27.62 -14.82 -9.50
C GLY A 62 -28.40 -14.85 -10.81
N GLN A 63 -27.73 -14.61 -11.94
CA GLN A 63 -28.33 -14.72 -13.28
C GLN A 63 -28.73 -16.17 -13.60
N GLU A 64 -27.85 -17.14 -13.34
CA GLU A 64 -28.14 -18.57 -13.52
C GLU A 64 -29.36 -19.00 -12.68
N LYS A 65 -29.43 -18.54 -11.43
CA LYS A 65 -30.59 -18.77 -10.57
C LYS A 65 -31.86 -18.15 -11.17
N SER A 66 -31.80 -16.92 -11.67
CA SER A 66 -32.95 -16.26 -12.31
C SER A 66 -33.45 -17.03 -13.52
N LEU A 67 -32.54 -17.47 -14.40
CA LEU A 67 -32.87 -18.27 -15.58
C LEU A 67 -33.56 -19.59 -15.20
N LEU A 68 -33.11 -20.25 -14.13
CA LEU A 68 -33.75 -21.46 -13.62
C LEU A 68 -35.13 -21.19 -13.01
N LEU A 69 -35.38 -20.00 -12.46
CA LEU A 69 -36.69 -19.59 -11.94
C LEU A 69 -37.66 -19.27 -13.10
N GLU A 70 -37.19 -18.54 -14.10
CA GLU A 70 -37.94 -18.13 -15.29
C GLU A 70 -38.30 -19.32 -16.19
N ALA A 71 -37.43 -20.31 -16.29
CA ALA A 71 -37.67 -21.55 -17.05
C ALA A 71 -38.82 -22.41 -16.48
N GLY A 72 -39.45 -22.01 -15.37
CA GLY A 72 -40.69 -22.62 -14.88
C GLY A 72 -40.55 -24.12 -14.61
N VAL A 73 -39.56 -24.52 -13.79
CA VAL A 73 -39.23 -25.94 -13.72
C VAL A 73 -40.07 -26.71 -12.70
N ALA A 74 -41.04 -27.45 -13.22
CA ALA A 74 -41.72 -28.52 -12.49
C ALA A 74 -40.88 -29.81 -12.59
N GLY A 75 -40.03 -30.07 -11.60
CA GLY A 75 -39.31 -31.34 -11.47
C GLY A 75 -38.17 -31.34 -10.45
N GLN A 76 -37.94 -32.49 -9.80
CA GLN A 76 -36.85 -32.72 -8.82
C GLN A 76 -35.43 -32.30 -9.28
N PRO A 77 -34.99 -32.49 -10.54
CA PRO A 77 -33.61 -32.13 -10.92
C PRO A 77 -33.34 -30.61 -10.88
N ALA A 78 -34.34 -29.77 -11.14
CA ALA A 78 -34.15 -28.32 -11.05
C ALA A 78 -34.20 -27.79 -9.63
N THR A 79 -34.90 -28.47 -8.72
CA THR A 79 -34.82 -28.16 -7.29
C THR A 79 -33.41 -28.42 -6.76
N ALA A 80 -32.82 -29.57 -7.09
CA ALA A 80 -31.44 -29.89 -6.71
C ALA A 80 -30.42 -28.91 -7.28
N GLN A 81 -30.60 -28.48 -8.54
CA GLN A 81 -29.72 -27.50 -9.17
C GLN A 81 -29.84 -26.10 -8.54
N ARG A 82 -31.05 -25.66 -8.17
CA ARG A 82 -31.26 -24.41 -7.43
C ARG A 82 -30.61 -24.42 -6.06
N GLU A 83 -30.76 -25.53 -5.31
CA GLU A 83 -30.11 -25.68 -4.01
C GLU A 83 -28.57 -25.67 -4.12
N ALA A 84 -28.02 -26.26 -5.19
CA ALA A 84 -26.59 -26.21 -5.44
C ALA A 84 -26.10 -24.77 -5.70
N ILE A 85 -26.84 -24.00 -6.50
CA ILE A 85 -26.52 -22.58 -6.75
C ILE A 85 -26.65 -21.75 -5.47
N ASP A 86 -27.66 -22.01 -4.62
CA ASP A 86 -27.81 -21.30 -3.35
C ASP A 86 -26.66 -21.56 -2.38
N LYS A 87 -26.20 -22.81 -2.30
CA LYS A 87 -24.99 -23.17 -1.52
C LYS A 87 -23.76 -22.45 -2.05
N GLU A 88 -23.62 -22.37 -3.37
CA GLU A 88 -22.48 -21.72 -4.01
C GLU A 88 -22.51 -20.20 -3.83
N ILE A 89 -23.68 -19.56 -3.95
CA ILE A 89 -23.87 -18.14 -3.64
C ILE A 89 -23.48 -17.87 -2.18
N ALA A 90 -23.96 -18.67 -1.23
CA ALA A 90 -23.62 -18.49 0.18
C ALA A 90 -22.12 -18.63 0.43
N ARG A 91 -21.46 -19.59 -0.23
CA ARG A 91 -20.01 -19.80 -0.15
C ARG A 91 -19.23 -18.59 -0.69
N VAL A 92 -19.57 -18.13 -1.89
CA VAL A 92 -18.89 -17.00 -2.55
C VAL A 92 -19.17 -15.70 -1.81
N ALA A 93 -20.38 -15.48 -1.31
CA ALA A 93 -20.72 -14.31 -0.50
C ALA A 93 -19.92 -14.27 0.81
N GLY A 94 -19.76 -15.43 1.48
CA GLY A 94 -18.91 -15.53 2.66
C GLY A 94 -17.43 -15.23 2.38
N GLN A 95 -16.93 -15.63 1.19
CA GLN A 95 -15.58 -15.25 0.75
C GLN A 95 -15.48 -13.75 0.45
N GLN A 96 -16.43 -13.22 -0.32
CA GLN A 96 -16.49 -11.80 -0.68
C GLN A 96 -16.50 -10.90 0.56
N SER A 97 -17.29 -11.25 1.59
CA SER A 97 -17.34 -10.50 2.84
C SER A 97 -15.98 -10.45 3.53
N ARG A 98 -15.27 -11.58 3.64
CA ARG A 98 -13.94 -11.63 4.26
C ARG A 98 -12.91 -10.81 3.48
N GLU A 99 -12.90 -10.97 2.16
CA GLU A 99 -11.96 -10.24 1.31
C GLU A 99 -12.26 -8.74 1.25
N ALA A 100 -13.53 -8.33 1.40
CA ALA A 100 -13.94 -6.93 1.50
C ALA A 100 -13.52 -6.30 2.84
N SER A 101 -13.71 -7.00 3.97
CA SER A 101 -13.18 -6.52 5.26
C SER A 101 -11.66 -6.36 5.22
N ARG A 102 -10.95 -7.32 4.62
CA ARG A 102 -9.50 -7.21 4.42
C ARG A 102 -9.12 -6.00 3.57
N LEU A 103 -9.88 -5.73 2.49
CA LEU A 103 -9.64 -4.55 1.65
C LEU A 103 -9.85 -3.25 2.43
N GLU A 104 -10.87 -3.19 3.27
CA GLU A 104 -11.14 -2.05 4.15
C GLU A 104 -9.95 -1.80 5.10
N ASP A 105 -9.49 -2.83 5.81
CA ASP A 105 -8.34 -2.75 6.71
C ASP A 105 -7.07 -2.26 5.98
N MET A 106 -6.79 -2.81 4.79
CA MET A 106 -5.63 -2.41 3.99
C MET A 106 -5.73 -0.95 3.50
N THR A 107 -6.94 -0.50 3.15
CA THR A 107 -7.19 0.89 2.72
C THR A 107 -7.01 1.88 3.86
N GLN A 108 -7.41 1.50 5.08
CA GLN A 108 -7.14 2.29 6.29
C GLN A 108 -5.63 2.42 6.53
N HIS A 109 -4.89 1.32 6.44
CA HIS A 109 -3.42 1.35 6.56
C HIS A 109 -2.75 2.21 5.47
N LEU A 110 -3.25 2.13 4.23
CA LEU A 110 -2.75 2.94 3.13
C LEU A 110 -2.97 4.44 3.38
N THR A 111 -4.11 4.79 3.96
CA THR A 111 -4.44 6.17 4.33
C THR A 111 -3.48 6.69 5.41
N LEU A 112 -3.23 5.91 6.47
CA LEU A 112 -2.27 6.26 7.51
C LEU A 112 -0.84 6.39 6.96
N ALA A 113 -0.44 5.51 6.05
CA ALA A 113 0.85 5.58 5.39
C ALA A 113 1.00 6.87 4.55
N LEU A 114 -0.06 7.28 3.84
CA LEU A 114 -0.08 8.53 3.08
C LEU A 114 0.02 9.76 3.99
N GLU A 115 -0.68 9.76 5.12
CA GLU A 115 -0.62 10.85 6.11
C GLU A 115 0.78 10.99 6.71
N ALA A 116 1.41 9.87 7.09
CA ALA A 116 2.79 9.87 7.58
C ALA A 116 3.77 10.42 6.53
N LEU A 117 3.57 10.05 5.26
CA LEU A 117 4.39 10.53 4.15
C LEU A 117 4.25 12.04 3.94
N LYS A 118 3.04 12.57 4.01
CA LYS A 118 2.77 14.02 3.93
C LYS A 118 3.41 14.77 5.09
N ALA A 119 3.32 14.23 6.31
CA ALA A 119 3.94 14.84 7.48
C ALA A 119 5.47 14.91 7.34
N ASP A 120 6.13 13.80 7.00
CA ASP A 120 7.59 13.75 6.82
C ASP A 120 8.07 14.63 5.66
N ALA A 121 7.33 14.67 4.54
CA ALA A 121 7.64 15.57 3.42
C ALA A 121 7.54 17.05 3.82
N SER A 122 6.55 17.42 4.63
CA SER A 122 6.39 18.80 5.12
C SER A 122 7.54 19.22 6.04
N LEU A 123 8.01 18.32 6.91
CA LEU A 123 9.15 18.56 7.80
C LEU A 123 10.43 18.78 6.98
N LEU A 124 10.66 17.96 5.95
CA LEU A 124 11.81 18.14 5.04
C LEU A 124 11.73 19.47 4.27
N SER A 125 10.54 19.85 3.79
CA SER A 125 10.34 21.13 3.10
C SER A 125 10.57 22.34 4.00
N ASN A 126 10.22 22.24 5.28
CA ASN A 126 10.44 23.32 6.24
C ASN A 126 11.92 23.41 6.66
N ALA A 127 12.57 22.27 6.94
CA ALA A 127 13.99 22.22 7.27
C ALA A 127 14.88 22.75 6.15
N SER A 128 14.55 22.43 4.89
CA SER A 128 15.26 22.96 3.72
C SER A 128 15.07 24.48 3.55
N ARG A 129 13.86 25.00 3.82
CA ARG A 129 13.59 26.46 3.78
C ARG A 129 14.36 27.21 4.88
N ASP A 130 14.41 26.66 6.08
CA ASP A 130 15.15 27.25 7.20
C ASP A 130 16.67 27.24 6.97
N ALA A 131 17.20 26.21 6.30
CA ALA A 131 18.60 26.14 5.91
C ALA A 131 18.96 27.19 4.85
N LEU A 132 18.06 27.46 3.90
CA LEU A 132 18.25 28.46 2.84
C LEU A 132 18.08 29.90 3.33
N GLY A 133 17.20 30.14 4.31
CA GLY A 133 17.01 31.47 4.93
C GLY A 133 18.12 31.93 5.87
N LYS A 134 19.10 31.05 6.16
CA LYS A 134 20.28 31.34 7.00
C LYS A 134 21.58 31.52 6.21
N LEU A 135 21.52 31.54 4.87
CA LEU A 135 22.66 31.88 4.02
C LEU A 135 22.86 33.42 4.02
N PRO A 136 24.08 33.92 4.31
CA PRO A 136 24.40 35.35 4.35
C PRO A 136 24.36 36.03 2.97
#